data_AF-A0A967E6D4-F1
#
_entry.id   AF-A0A967E6D4-F1
#
_cell.length_a   1.000
_cell.length_b   1.000
_cell.length_c   1.000
_cell.angle_alpha   90.00
_cell.angle_beta   90.00
_cell.angle_gamma   90.00
#
_symmetry.space_group_name_H-M   'P 1'
#
loop_
_entity.id
_entity.type
_entity.pdbx_description
1 polymer ?
#
loop_
_entity_poly.entity_id
_entity_poly.type
_entity_poly.pdbx_seq_one_letter_code
_entity_poly.pdbx_strand_id
1 'polypeptide(L)'
;MLGYHHLGADVLWLRLLQVLGKKTNTAEEYEWLYHALDVVTTLDPQYAYAYYVGGVVLNNYANQVDLSNRLLEKGHRENPGEWNLPFLLGHNHYFVLGNATKGAAYISIAARTAGAPDFLPGLATRMHAEAGNPEVALEFLEALWRENPDLVVREKLEIRAKEVMIERDLRALEYAIEQYRTQHGMVPRTLADLVSTGYLSRIPEEPFGGSYDLNAKTGQVASSTHPTRLKVFRRDLEGGI
;
A
#
# COMPACT_ATOMS: atom_id res chain seq x y z
N MET A 1 -37.52 0.10 22.94
CA MET A 1 -36.76 1.18 23.60
C MET A 1 -35.80 1.77 22.56
N LEU A 2 -36.24 2.78 21.77
CA LEU A 2 -35.53 3.19 20.54
C LEU A 2 -35.15 4.69 20.46
N GLY A 3 -35.51 5.53 21.44
CA GLY A 3 -35.39 7.00 21.30
C GLY A 3 -34.15 7.66 21.90
N TYR A 4 -33.55 7.07 22.93
CA TYR A 4 -32.54 7.78 23.75
C TYR A 4 -31.09 7.62 23.26
N HIS A 5 -30.79 6.60 22.45
CA HIS A 5 -29.41 6.30 22.04
C HIS A 5 -28.94 7.22 20.90
N HIS A 6 -29.87 7.66 20.03
CA HIS A 6 -29.57 8.59 18.93
C HIS A 6 -29.25 10.00 19.43
N LEU A 7 -30.01 10.52 20.40
CA LEU A 7 -29.76 11.86 20.97
C LEU A 7 -28.38 11.99 21.63
N GLY A 8 -27.89 10.92 22.28
CA GLY A 8 -26.55 10.89 22.85
C GLY A 8 -25.46 10.94 21.77
N ALA A 9 -25.63 10.19 20.69
CA ALA A 9 -24.72 10.21 19.55
C ALA A 9 -24.71 11.57 18.84
N ASP A 10 -25.87 12.21 18.69
CA ASP A 10 -25.99 13.54 18.07
C ASP A 10 -25.26 14.62 18.89
N VAL A 11 -25.38 14.58 20.22
CA VAL A 11 -24.65 15.50 21.12
C VAL A 11 -23.14 15.27 21.04
N LEU A 12 -22.70 14.01 21.01
CA LEU A 12 -21.28 13.67 20.84
C LEU A 12 -20.76 14.13 19.48
N TRP A 13 -21.56 14.00 18.42
CA TRP A 13 -21.21 14.45 17.08
C TRP A 13 -21.08 15.97 16.97
N LEU A 14 -22.02 16.73 17.56
CA LEU A 14 -21.93 18.20 17.58
C LEU A 14 -20.70 18.68 18.35
N ARG A 15 -20.37 18.03 19.47
CA ARG A 15 -19.17 18.38 20.26
C ARG A 15 -17.88 17.97 19.53
N LEU A 16 -17.91 16.87 18.79
CA LEU A 16 -16.85 16.48 17.86
C LEU A 16 -16.61 17.59 16.82
N LEU A 17 -17.66 18.09 16.17
CA LEU A 17 -17.54 19.20 15.20
C LEU A 17 -16.95 20.47 15.83
N GLN A 18 -17.24 20.75 17.11
CA GLN A 18 -16.65 21.89 17.83
C GLN A 18 -15.15 21.72 18.07
N VAL A 19 -14.69 20.51 18.44
CA VAL A 19 -13.26 20.19 18.59
C VAL A 19 -12.55 20.29 17.23
N LEU A 20 -13.18 19.80 16.16
CA LEU A 20 -12.64 19.91 14.79
C LEU A 20 -12.56 21.36 14.29
N GLY A 21 -13.47 22.23 14.73
CA GLY A 21 -13.49 23.64 14.34
C GLY A 21 -12.41 24.50 15.03
N LYS A 22 -11.69 23.98 16.02
CA LYS A 22 -10.60 24.70 16.70
C LYS A 22 -9.33 24.72 15.85
N LYS A 23 -8.59 25.83 15.90
CA LYS A 23 -7.30 25.98 15.21
C LYS A 23 -6.21 25.05 15.74
N THR A 24 -6.26 24.73 17.04
CA THR A 24 -5.34 23.82 17.73
C THR A 24 -6.13 23.12 18.84
N ASN A 25 -5.84 21.84 19.09
CA ASN A 25 -6.43 21.06 20.19
C ASN A 25 -5.31 20.42 21.02
N THR A 26 -5.61 20.09 22.28
CA THR A 26 -4.68 19.37 23.15
C THR A 26 -4.72 17.86 22.90
N ALA A 27 -3.73 17.12 23.44
CA ALA A 27 -3.72 15.66 23.37
C ALA A 27 -4.95 15.04 24.06
N GLU A 28 -5.36 15.59 25.21
CA GLU A 28 -6.54 15.11 25.95
C GLU A 28 -7.84 15.34 25.16
N GLU A 29 -7.93 16.43 24.38
CA GLU A 29 -9.09 16.68 23.52
C GLU A 29 -9.19 15.67 22.39
N TYR A 30 -8.05 15.21 21.85
CA TYR A 30 -8.01 14.16 20.83
C TYR A 30 -8.27 12.75 21.39
N GLU A 31 -7.80 12.45 22.60
CA GLU A 31 -8.18 11.22 23.29
C GLU A 31 -9.68 11.20 23.61
N TRP A 32 -10.22 12.32 24.10
CA TRP A 32 -11.65 12.46 24.33
C TRP A 32 -12.45 12.28 23.03
N LEU A 33 -11.97 12.85 21.93
CA LEU A 33 -12.56 12.70 20.61
C LEU A 33 -12.59 11.22 20.19
N TYR A 34 -11.49 10.48 20.37
CA TYR A 34 -11.45 9.05 20.12
C TYR A 34 -12.51 8.31 20.97
N HIS A 35 -12.61 8.59 22.27
CA HIS A 35 -13.59 7.95 23.14
C HIS A 35 -15.03 8.26 22.72
N ALA A 36 -15.31 9.50 22.31
CA ALA A 36 -16.62 9.89 21.79
C ALA A 36 -16.97 9.10 20.51
N LEU A 37 -16.03 9.01 19.57
CA LEU A 37 -16.18 8.22 18.34
C LEU A 37 -16.34 6.73 18.62
N ASP A 38 -15.61 6.18 19.58
CA ASP A 38 -15.71 4.78 19.98
C ASP A 38 -17.09 4.47 20.57
N VAL A 39 -17.67 5.37 21.36
CA VAL A 39 -19.06 5.24 21.86
C VAL A 39 -20.06 5.32 20.71
N VAL A 40 -19.96 6.35 19.85
CA VAL A 40 -20.87 6.52 18.69
C VAL A 40 -20.86 5.26 17.81
N THR A 41 -19.68 4.75 17.48
CA THR A 41 -19.51 3.57 16.65
C THR A 41 -19.87 2.26 17.36
N THR A 42 -19.94 2.23 18.69
CA THR A 42 -20.49 1.10 19.43
C THR A 42 -22.02 1.11 19.40
N LEU A 43 -22.63 2.29 19.44
CA LEU A 43 -24.08 2.47 19.37
C LEU A 43 -24.63 2.21 17.95
N ASP A 44 -23.89 2.63 16.91
CA ASP A 44 -24.22 2.38 15.51
C ASP A 44 -23.00 1.82 14.75
N PRO A 45 -22.74 0.50 14.84
CA PRO A 45 -21.55 -0.11 14.27
C PRO A 45 -21.53 -0.13 12.74
N GLN A 46 -22.69 0.03 12.09
CA GLN A 46 -22.81 0.03 10.63
C GLN A 46 -22.66 1.44 10.03
N TYR A 47 -22.55 2.49 10.85
CA TYR A 47 -22.32 3.84 10.38
C TYR A 47 -20.84 4.06 10.01
N ALA A 48 -20.44 3.49 8.87
CA ALA A 48 -19.08 3.52 8.33
C ALA A 48 -18.44 4.92 8.27
N TYR A 49 -19.26 5.95 8.02
CA TYR A 49 -18.80 7.33 7.91
C TYR A 49 -18.15 7.86 9.21
N ALA A 50 -18.64 7.44 10.39
CA ALA A 50 -18.04 7.84 11.67
C ALA A 50 -16.60 7.29 11.81
N TYR A 51 -16.36 6.05 11.38
CA TYR A 51 -15.02 5.47 11.36
C TYR A 51 -14.10 6.17 10.36
N TYR A 52 -14.61 6.46 9.16
CA TYR A 52 -13.86 7.16 8.11
C TYR A 52 -13.42 8.55 8.58
N VAL A 53 -14.37 9.38 9.03
CA VAL A 53 -14.06 10.73 9.52
C VAL A 53 -13.14 10.68 10.73
N GLY A 54 -13.43 9.80 11.69
CA GLY A 54 -12.60 9.63 12.87
C GLY A 54 -11.17 9.23 12.54
N GLY A 55 -10.98 8.30 11.61
CA GLY A 55 -9.67 7.86 11.14
C GLY A 55 -8.87 9.00 10.50
N VAL A 56 -9.50 9.77 9.59
CA VAL A 56 -8.86 10.94 8.95
C VAL A 56 -8.46 11.98 9.97
N VAL A 57 -9.38 12.32 10.88
CA VAL A 57 -9.18 13.36 11.89
C VAL A 57 -8.06 12.99 12.85
N LEU A 58 -8.14 11.79 13.44
CA LEU A 58 -7.18 11.33 14.44
C LEU A 58 -5.77 11.18 13.82
N ASN A 59 -5.67 10.89 12.54
CA ASN A 59 -4.38 10.88 11.86
C ASN A 59 -3.89 12.30 11.52
N ASN A 60 -4.62 13.01 10.65
CA ASN A 60 -4.11 14.21 9.98
C ASN A 60 -4.06 15.45 10.87
N TYR A 61 -4.93 15.54 11.87
CA TYR A 61 -5.06 16.73 12.72
C TYR A 61 -4.58 16.49 14.14
N ALA A 62 -4.64 15.25 14.62
CA ALA A 62 -4.24 14.90 15.98
C ALA A 62 -2.84 14.29 16.10
N ASN A 63 -2.23 13.85 14.99
CA ASN A 63 -1.00 13.04 15.02
C ASN A 63 -1.14 11.79 15.92
N GLN A 64 -2.37 11.27 16.06
CA GLN A 64 -2.73 10.11 16.86
C GLN A 64 -3.04 8.91 15.94
N VAL A 65 -2.05 8.53 15.13
CA VAL A 65 -2.18 7.45 14.15
C VAL A 65 -2.58 6.11 14.80
N ASP A 66 -2.17 5.86 16.04
CA ASP A 66 -2.56 4.66 16.78
C ASP A 66 -4.06 4.64 17.12
N LEU A 67 -4.62 5.78 17.55
CA LEU A 67 -6.06 5.91 17.81
C LEU A 67 -6.86 5.84 16.51
N SER A 68 -6.35 6.45 15.43
CA SER A 68 -6.91 6.33 14.09
C SER A 68 -6.99 4.85 13.67
N ASN A 69 -5.88 4.11 13.77
CA ASN A 69 -5.83 2.70 13.38
C ASN A 69 -6.76 1.83 14.24
N ARG A 70 -6.83 2.04 15.56
CA ARG A 70 -7.77 1.29 16.43
C ARG A 70 -9.22 1.48 16.00
N LEU A 71 -9.61 2.73 15.72
CA LEU A 71 -10.97 3.04 15.27
C LEU A 71 -11.24 2.44 13.88
N LEU A 72 -10.31 2.57 12.94
CA LEU A 72 -10.45 2.04 11.59
C LEU A 72 -10.45 0.50 11.56
N GLU A 73 -9.66 -0.18 12.39
CA GLU A 73 -9.66 -1.64 12.52
C GLU A 73 -11.00 -2.14 13.09
N LYS A 74 -11.58 -1.42 14.07
CA LYS A 74 -12.95 -1.67 14.51
C LYS A 74 -13.93 -1.48 13.35
N GLY A 75 -13.86 -0.36 12.64
CA GLY A 75 -14.75 -0.05 11.52
C GLY A 75 -14.69 -1.07 10.40
N HIS A 76 -13.50 -1.53 10.02
CA HIS A 76 -13.31 -2.53 8.97
C HIS A 76 -13.90 -3.90 9.35
N ARG A 77 -13.81 -4.30 10.63
CA ARG A 77 -14.45 -5.52 11.11
C ARG A 77 -15.98 -5.44 11.06
N GLU A 78 -16.55 -4.31 11.46
CA GLU A 78 -18.00 -4.12 11.45
C GLU A 78 -18.55 -3.84 10.04
N ASN A 79 -17.73 -3.30 9.13
CA ASN A 79 -18.12 -2.86 7.79
C ASN A 79 -17.15 -3.41 6.72
N PRO A 80 -17.07 -4.74 6.49
CA PRO A 80 -16.09 -5.33 5.57
C PRO A 80 -16.29 -4.95 4.09
N GLY A 81 -17.48 -4.45 3.74
CA GLY A 81 -17.82 -3.95 2.39
C GLY A 81 -17.35 -2.53 2.10
N GLU A 82 -16.80 -1.82 3.08
CA GLU A 82 -16.37 -0.42 2.94
C GLU A 82 -14.88 -0.35 2.60
N TRP A 83 -14.56 -0.10 1.33
CA TRP A 83 -13.17 -0.10 0.82
C TRP A 83 -12.32 1.04 1.39
N ASN A 84 -12.95 2.14 1.78
CA ASN A 84 -12.27 3.35 2.26
C ASN A 84 -11.61 3.15 3.63
N LEU A 85 -12.12 2.26 4.49
CA LEU A 85 -11.56 1.97 5.80
C LEU A 85 -10.21 1.23 5.72
N PRO A 86 -10.07 0.08 5.00
CA PRO A 86 -8.77 -0.52 4.75
C PRO A 86 -7.88 0.39 3.90
N PHE A 87 -8.43 1.24 3.03
CA PHE A 87 -7.62 2.25 2.34
C PHE A 87 -6.91 3.20 3.33
N LEU A 88 -7.64 3.75 4.31
CA LEU A 88 -7.06 4.64 5.34
C LEU A 88 -6.06 3.90 6.24
N LEU A 89 -6.33 2.65 6.61
CA LEU A 89 -5.36 1.80 7.32
C LEU A 89 -4.08 1.60 6.50
N GLY A 90 -4.22 1.34 5.20
CA GLY A 90 -3.11 1.21 4.28
C GLY A 90 -2.29 2.50 4.17
N HIS A 91 -2.97 3.64 4.06
CA HIS A 91 -2.34 4.95 4.07
C HIS A 91 -1.56 5.21 5.37
N ASN A 92 -2.17 5.01 6.53
CA ASN A 92 -1.54 5.23 7.83
C ASN A 92 -0.28 4.36 7.98
N HIS A 93 -0.38 3.07 7.62
CA HIS A 93 0.78 2.19 7.71
C HIS A 93 1.88 2.56 6.73
N TYR A 94 1.56 2.88 5.47
CA TYR A 94 2.56 3.15 4.45
C TYR A 94 3.21 4.52 4.59
N PHE A 95 2.40 5.58 4.65
CA PHE A 95 2.87 6.97 4.55
C PHE A 95 3.19 7.61 5.89
N VAL A 96 2.57 7.16 6.98
CA VAL A 96 2.76 7.76 8.32
C VAL A 96 3.72 6.91 9.16
N LEU A 97 3.46 5.61 9.24
CA LEU A 97 4.24 4.69 10.09
C LEU A 97 5.46 4.07 9.38
N GLY A 98 5.62 4.28 8.07
CA GLY A 98 6.70 3.69 7.27
C GLY A 98 6.64 2.16 7.16
N ASN A 99 5.54 1.53 7.57
CA ASN A 99 5.30 0.10 7.45
C ASN A 99 4.74 -0.23 6.06
N ALA A 100 5.64 -0.27 5.07
CA ALA A 100 5.29 -0.48 3.67
C ALA A 100 4.52 -1.80 3.45
N THR A 101 4.95 -2.89 4.09
CA THR A 101 4.32 -4.21 3.99
C THR A 101 2.88 -4.22 4.49
N LYS A 102 2.62 -3.71 5.71
CA LYS A 102 1.26 -3.66 6.25
C LYS A 102 0.38 -2.67 5.47
N GLY A 103 0.98 -1.57 5.01
CA GLY A 103 0.32 -0.62 4.12
C GLY A 103 -0.18 -1.25 2.83
N ALA A 104 0.72 -1.95 2.12
CA ALA A 104 0.41 -2.64 0.86
C ALA A 104 -0.66 -3.73 1.06
N ALA A 105 -0.60 -4.47 2.17
CA ALA A 105 -1.60 -5.48 2.51
C ALA A 105 -3.00 -4.89 2.67
N TYR A 106 -3.15 -3.78 3.40
CA TYR A 106 -4.43 -3.12 3.56
C TYR A 106 -4.95 -2.47 2.27
N ILE A 107 -4.08 -1.88 1.44
CA ILE A 107 -4.50 -1.39 0.12
C ILE A 107 -4.93 -2.56 -0.79
N SER A 108 -4.34 -3.75 -0.65
CA SER A 108 -4.78 -4.95 -1.37
C SER A 108 -6.18 -5.40 -0.92
N ILE A 109 -6.49 -5.28 0.37
CA ILE A 109 -7.85 -5.52 0.89
C ILE A 109 -8.81 -4.51 0.27
N ALA A 110 -8.50 -3.22 0.34
CA ALA A 110 -9.33 -2.16 -0.24
C ALA A 110 -9.59 -2.39 -1.74
N ALA A 111 -8.57 -2.81 -2.49
CA ALA A 111 -8.67 -3.07 -3.93
C ALA A 111 -9.59 -4.25 -4.30
N ARG A 112 -9.80 -5.22 -3.38
CA ARG A 112 -10.72 -6.35 -3.59
C ARG A 112 -12.15 -6.06 -3.12
N THR A 113 -12.34 -4.99 -2.35
CA THR A 113 -13.66 -4.62 -1.84
C THR A 113 -14.53 -4.05 -2.96
N ALA A 114 -15.81 -4.42 -3.01
CA ALA A 114 -16.74 -3.94 -4.04
C ALA A 114 -16.84 -2.40 -4.02
N GLY A 115 -16.93 -1.79 -5.21
CA GLY A 115 -17.01 -0.33 -5.35
C GLY A 115 -15.68 0.42 -5.12
N ALA A 116 -14.59 -0.31 -4.90
CA ALA A 116 -13.27 0.28 -4.78
C ALA A 116 -12.79 0.89 -6.12
N PRO A 117 -12.08 2.03 -6.09
CA PRO A 117 -11.57 2.65 -7.32
C PRO A 117 -10.58 1.77 -8.11
N ASP A 118 -10.70 1.79 -9.44
CA ASP A 118 -9.91 0.97 -10.39
C ASP A 118 -8.38 1.18 -10.31
N PHE A 119 -7.93 2.28 -9.69
CA PHE A 119 -6.49 2.54 -9.53
C PHE A 119 -5.86 1.74 -8.38
N LEU A 120 -6.66 1.23 -7.43
CA LEU A 120 -6.16 0.59 -6.21
C LEU A 120 -5.37 -0.70 -6.46
N PRO A 121 -5.76 -1.61 -7.38
CA PRO A 121 -4.94 -2.76 -7.73
C PRO A 121 -3.52 -2.37 -8.17
N GLY A 122 -3.39 -1.36 -9.03
CA GLY A 122 -2.09 -0.86 -9.47
C GLY A 122 -1.30 -0.20 -8.35
N LEU A 123 -1.97 0.48 -7.42
CA LEU A 123 -1.34 1.05 -6.23
C LEU A 123 -0.81 -0.05 -5.30
N ALA A 124 -1.63 -1.03 -4.94
CA ALA A 124 -1.24 -2.17 -4.10
C ALA A 124 -0.01 -2.91 -4.68
N THR A 125 -0.03 -3.14 -5.99
CA THR A 125 1.05 -3.79 -6.73
C THR A 125 2.38 -3.05 -6.58
N ARG A 126 2.37 -1.72 -6.81
CA ARG A 126 3.56 -0.87 -6.63
C ARG A 126 4.03 -0.83 -5.19
N MET A 127 3.11 -0.78 -4.23
CA MET A 127 3.46 -0.75 -2.80
C MET A 127 4.12 -2.04 -2.34
N HIS A 128 3.63 -3.21 -2.78
CA HIS A 128 4.27 -4.50 -2.49
C HIS A 128 5.65 -4.63 -3.13
N ALA A 129 5.77 -4.22 -4.40
CA ALA A 129 7.05 -4.17 -5.11
C ALA A 129 8.07 -3.25 -4.39
N GLU A 130 7.64 -2.08 -3.93
CA GLU A 130 8.49 -1.13 -3.19
C GLU A 130 8.85 -1.67 -1.79
N ALA A 131 7.93 -2.37 -1.13
CA ALA A 131 8.15 -3.08 0.13
C ALA A 131 9.10 -4.29 0.01
N GLY A 132 9.58 -4.61 -1.20
CA GLY A 132 10.50 -5.71 -1.45
C GLY A 132 9.83 -7.08 -1.55
N ASN A 133 8.51 -7.11 -1.77
CA ASN A 133 7.72 -8.34 -1.87
C ASN A 133 6.98 -8.44 -3.23
N PRO A 134 7.70 -8.42 -4.36
CA PRO A 134 7.07 -8.53 -5.68
C PRO A 134 6.31 -9.87 -5.86
N GLU A 135 6.68 -10.93 -5.17
CA GLU A 135 5.95 -12.20 -5.15
C GLU A 135 4.54 -12.04 -4.58
N VAL A 136 4.39 -11.28 -3.49
CA VAL A 136 3.08 -10.98 -2.90
C VAL A 136 2.23 -10.14 -3.85
N ALA A 137 2.86 -9.23 -4.61
CA ALA A 137 2.17 -8.50 -5.67
C ALA A 137 1.68 -9.42 -6.79
N LEU A 138 2.46 -10.41 -7.20
CA LEU A 138 2.07 -11.39 -8.22
C LEU A 138 0.92 -12.28 -7.74
N GLU A 139 0.99 -12.79 -6.51
CA GLU A 139 -0.10 -13.57 -5.90
C GLU A 139 -1.40 -12.76 -5.84
N PHE A 140 -1.29 -11.49 -5.47
CA PHE A 140 -2.43 -10.56 -5.44
C PHE A 140 -3.05 -10.36 -6.84
N LEU A 141 -2.23 -10.11 -7.86
CA LEU A 141 -2.70 -9.93 -9.24
C LEU A 141 -3.32 -11.22 -9.80
N GLU A 142 -2.75 -12.37 -9.47
CA GLU A 142 -3.28 -13.67 -9.88
C GLU A 142 -4.66 -13.94 -9.26
N ALA A 143 -4.83 -13.62 -7.97
CA ALA A 143 -6.14 -13.71 -7.31
C ALA A 143 -7.18 -12.83 -8.01
N LEU A 144 -6.84 -11.56 -8.28
CA LEU A 144 -7.72 -10.66 -9.03
C LEU A 144 -8.07 -11.20 -10.41
N TRP A 145 -7.08 -11.76 -11.13
CA TRP A 145 -7.28 -12.31 -12.47
C TRP A 145 -8.24 -13.51 -12.46
N ARG A 146 -8.09 -14.43 -11.49
CA ARG A 146 -8.97 -15.60 -11.34
C ARG A 146 -10.40 -15.20 -11.00
N GLU A 147 -10.57 -14.19 -10.15
CA GLU A 147 -11.87 -13.71 -9.67
C GLU A 147 -12.63 -12.84 -10.69
N ASN A 148 -11.92 -12.17 -11.61
CA ASN A 148 -12.56 -11.32 -12.63
C ASN A 148 -12.88 -12.10 -13.90
N PRO A 149 -14.14 -12.18 -14.36
CA PRO A 149 -14.49 -12.85 -15.63
C PRO A 149 -14.26 -11.98 -16.87
N ASP A 150 -14.09 -10.66 -16.71
CA ASP A 150 -13.91 -9.72 -17.82
C ASP A 150 -12.52 -9.89 -18.46
N LEU A 151 -12.50 -10.21 -19.77
CA LEU A 151 -11.27 -10.45 -20.51
C LEU A 151 -10.38 -9.20 -20.64
N VAL A 152 -10.98 -8.02 -20.76
CA VAL A 152 -10.23 -6.74 -20.86
C VAL A 152 -9.58 -6.42 -19.52
N VAL A 153 -10.26 -6.72 -18.41
CA VAL A 153 -9.68 -6.56 -17.07
C VAL A 153 -8.54 -7.56 -16.86
N ARG A 154 -8.72 -8.83 -17.27
CA ARG A 154 -7.68 -9.85 -17.21
C ARG A 154 -6.43 -9.48 -17.99
N GLU A 155 -6.56 -8.99 -19.22
CA GLU A 155 -5.42 -8.52 -20.02
C GLU A 155 -4.65 -7.39 -19.31
N LYS A 156 -5.37 -6.43 -18.70
CA LYS A 156 -4.75 -5.35 -17.90
C LYS A 156 -4.05 -5.87 -16.64
N LEU A 157 -4.50 -6.96 -16.05
CA LEU A 157 -3.87 -7.59 -14.89
C LEU A 157 -2.63 -8.39 -15.31
N GLU A 158 -2.67 -9.06 -16.47
CA GLU A 158 -1.51 -9.76 -17.04
C GLU A 158 -0.38 -8.79 -17.39
N ILE A 159 -0.68 -7.65 -17.99
CA ILE A 159 0.32 -6.59 -18.25
C ILE A 159 0.97 -6.14 -16.94
N ARG A 160 0.18 -5.89 -15.90
CA ARG A 160 0.72 -5.52 -14.58
C ARG A 160 1.56 -6.63 -13.96
N ALA A 161 1.15 -7.89 -14.10
CA ALA A 161 1.92 -9.02 -13.60
C ALA A 161 3.29 -9.08 -14.27
N LYS A 162 3.37 -8.83 -15.58
CA LYS A 162 4.63 -8.73 -16.31
C LYS A 162 5.50 -7.57 -15.80
N GLU A 163 4.94 -6.39 -15.52
CA GLU A 163 5.68 -5.27 -14.93
C GLU A 163 6.28 -5.65 -13.56
N VAL A 164 5.53 -6.38 -12.73
CA VAL A 164 6.03 -6.87 -11.42
C VAL A 164 7.10 -7.94 -11.58
N MET A 165 6.95 -8.84 -12.55
CA MET A 165 7.96 -9.85 -12.87
C MET A 165 9.29 -9.19 -13.24
N ILE A 166 9.27 -8.08 -14.00
CA ILE A 166 10.48 -7.29 -14.26
C ILE A 166 11.12 -6.85 -12.94
N GLU A 167 10.36 -6.24 -12.03
CA GLU A 167 10.90 -5.77 -10.76
C GLU A 167 11.47 -6.91 -9.90
N ARG A 168 10.80 -8.05 -9.86
CA ARG A 168 11.30 -9.28 -9.22
C ARG A 168 12.63 -9.71 -9.81
N ASP A 169 12.70 -9.79 -11.13
CA ASP A 169 13.86 -10.28 -11.86
C ASP A 169 15.05 -9.32 -11.71
N LEU A 170 14.81 -8.00 -11.79
CA LEU A 170 15.81 -6.97 -11.50
C LEU A 170 16.38 -7.12 -10.08
N ARG A 171 15.53 -7.34 -9.07
CA ARG A 171 16.01 -7.56 -7.69
C ARG A 171 16.85 -8.82 -7.55
N ALA A 172 16.47 -9.91 -8.22
CA ALA A 172 17.24 -11.15 -8.22
C ALA A 172 18.61 -10.96 -8.89
N LEU A 173 18.64 -10.23 -10.02
CA LEU A 173 19.88 -9.90 -10.72
C LEU A 173 20.77 -8.97 -9.87
N GLU A 174 20.21 -7.94 -9.24
CA GLU A 174 20.93 -7.05 -8.34
C GLU A 174 21.54 -7.80 -7.15
N TYR A 175 20.79 -8.72 -6.56
CA TYR A 175 21.29 -9.58 -5.49
C TYR A 175 22.47 -10.43 -5.97
N ALA A 176 22.37 -11.09 -7.13
CA ALA A 176 23.45 -11.90 -7.68
C ALA A 176 24.69 -11.06 -8.02
N ILE A 177 24.51 -9.85 -8.57
CA ILE A 177 25.59 -8.90 -8.86
C ILE A 177 26.31 -8.50 -7.58
N GLU A 178 25.58 -8.22 -6.50
CA GLU A 178 26.18 -7.82 -5.23
C GLU A 178 26.92 -8.97 -4.54
N GLN A 179 26.40 -10.21 -4.63
CA GLN A 179 27.13 -11.40 -4.17
C GLN A 179 28.44 -11.59 -4.94
N TYR A 180 28.41 -11.48 -6.27
CA TYR A 180 29.60 -11.55 -7.11
C TYR A 180 30.61 -10.46 -6.73
N ARG A 181 30.14 -9.21 -6.56
CA ARG A 181 30.99 -8.08 -6.15
C ARG A 181 31.65 -8.33 -4.80
N THR A 182 30.89 -8.84 -3.83
CA THR A 182 31.40 -9.11 -2.47
C THR A 182 32.53 -10.14 -2.48
N GLN A 183 32.44 -11.17 -3.33
CA GLN A 183 33.45 -12.22 -3.40
C GLN A 183 34.66 -11.86 -4.28
N HIS A 184 34.44 -11.16 -5.41
CA HIS A 184 35.49 -10.90 -6.40
C HIS A 184 36.08 -9.48 -6.31
N GLY A 185 35.47 -8.58 -5.53
CA GLY A 185 35.88 -7.18 -5.43
C GLY A 185 35.59 -6.34 -6.68
N MET A 186 34.88 -6.90 -7.67
CA MET A 186 34.53 -6.23 -8.93
C MET A 186 33.13 -6.64 -9.40
N VAL A 187 32.48 -5.81 -10.21
CA VAL A 187 31.21 -6.16 -10.86
C VAL A 187 31.43 -7.16 -12.00
N PRO A 188 30.45 -8.03 -12.31
CA PRO A 188 30.51 -8.88 -13.50
C PRO A 188 30.55 -8.01 -14.77
N ARG A 189 31.20 -8.50 -15.83
CA ARG A 189 31.24 -7.79 -17.13
C ARG A 189 29.96 -8.04 -17.92
N THR A 190 29.37 -9.21 -17.75
CA THR A 190 28.13 -9.63 -18.40
C THR A 190 27.23 -10.38 -17.43
N LEU A 191 25.93 -10.43 -17.69
CA LEU A 191 25.02 -11.30 -16.91
C LEU A 191 25.37 -12.79 -17.07
N ALA A 192 25.99 -13.18 -18.19
CA ALA A 192 26.44 -14.56 -18.39
C ALA A 192 27.57 -14.96 -17.42
N ASP A 193 28.36 -14.00 -16.92
CA ASP A 193 29.38 -14.26 -15.90
C ASP A 193 28.74 -14.77 -14.60
N LEU A 194 27.56 -14.25 -14.23
CA LEU A 194 26.82 -14.68 -13.04
C LEU A 194 26.33 -16.12 -13.16
N VAL A 195 26.00 -16.55 -14.37
CA VAL A 195 25.57 -17.93 -14.64
C VAL A 195 26.76 -18.89 -14.62
N SER A 196 27.85 -18.54 -15.31
CA SER A 196 29.03 -19.39 -15.41
C SER A 196 29.74 -19.59 -14.05
N THR A 197 29.64 -18.61 -13.16
CA THR A 197 30.20 -18.66 -11.80
C THR A 197 29.20 -19.14 -10.74
N GLY A 198 27.94 -19.40 -11.12
CA GLY A 198 26.95 -20.03 -10.24
C GLY A 198 26.19 -19.10 -9.28
N TYR A 199 26.37 -17.78 -9.35
CA TYR A 199 25.56 -16.82 -8.57
C TYR A 199 24.13 -16.70 -9.08
N LEU A 200 23.88 -17.12 -10.32
CA LEU A 200 22.57 -17.13 -10.96
C LEU A 200 22.36 -18.44 -11.71
N SER A 201 21.22 -19.11 -11.55
CA SER A 201 20.99 -20.39 -12.24
C SER A 201 20.79 -20.21 -13.75
N ARG A 202 20.10 -19.13 -14.15
CA ARG A 202 19.91 -18.70 -15.54
C ARG A 202 19.52 -17.23 -15.56
N ILE A 203 19.78 -16.54 -16.68
CA ILE A 203 19.25 -15.20 -16.90
C ILE A 203 17.73 -15.32 -17.09
N PRO A 204 16.89 -14.57 -16.34
CA PRO A 204 15.45 -14.57 -16.54
C PRO A 204 15.07 -14.07 -17.94
N GLU A 205 13.98 -14.60 -18.47
CA GLU A 205 13.38 -14.07 -19.71
C GLU A 205 12.62 -12.79 -19.41
N GLU A 206 12.85 -11.75 -20.20
CA GLU A 206 12.18 -10.46 -20.01
C GLU A 206 10.69 -10.58 -20.42
N PRO A 207 9.72 -10.27 -19.53
CA PRO A 207 8.31 -10.59 -19.74
C PRO A 207 7.60 -9.95 -20.95
N PHE A 208 8.19 -8.90 -21.54
CA PHE A 208 7.68 -8.22 -22.74
C PHE A 208 8.49 -8.54 -23.99
N GLY A 209 9.38 -9.53 -23.93
CA GLY A 209 10.20 -9.97 -25.06
C GLY A 209 11.48 -9.15 -25.26
N GLY A 210 11.86 -8.34 -24.28
CA GLY A 210 13.11 -7.59 -24.28
C GLY A 210 14.31 -8.37 -23.73
N SER A 211 15.22 -7.63 -23.10
CA SER A 211 16.44 -8.12 -22.46
C SER A 211 16.70 -7.40 -21.14
N TYR A 212 17.50 -8.02 -20.28
CA TYR A 212 18.10 -7.35 -19.12
C TYR A 212 19.51 -6.88 -19.47
N ASP A 213 19.75 -5.59 -19.34
CA ASP A 213 21.02 -4.95 -19.71
C ASP A 213 21.80 -4.56 -18.46
N LEU A 214 23.06 -5.01 -18.39
CA LEU A 214 23.99 -4.70 -17.31
C LEU A 214 24.94 -3.58 -17.70
N ASN A 215 25.01 -2.53 -16.88
CA ASN A 215 26.08 -1.55 -16.96
C ASN A 215 27.33 -2.07 -16.24
N ALA A 216 28.30 -2.58 -17.00
CA ALA A 216 29.55 -3.15 -16.47
C ALA A 216 30.45 -2.15 -15.70
N LYS A 217 30.16 -0.84 -15.73
CA LYS A 217 30.90 0.16 -14.94
C LYS A 217 30.27 0.37 -13.55
N THR A 218 28.95 0.39 -13.49
CA THR A 218 28.21 0.72 -12.26
C THR A 218 27.64 -0.52 -11.55
N GLY A 219 27.47 -1.63 -12.27
CA GLY A 219 26.73 -2.81 -11.82
C GLY A 219 25.21 -2.63 -11.86
N GLN A 220 24.69 -1.52 -12.41
CA GLN A 220 23.25 -1.31 -12.54
C GLN A 220 22.67 -2.21 -13.63
N VAL A 221 21.50 -2.78 -13.36
CA VAL A 221 20.74 -3.60 -14.30
C VAL A 221 19.39 -2.96 -14.58
N ALA A 222 18.93 -3.04 -15.82
CA ALA A 222 17.64 -2.51 -16.25
C ALA A 222 16.98 -3.43 -17.29
N SER A 223 15.65 -3.39 -17.40
CA SER A 223 14.94 -3.98 -18.55
C SER A 223 15.02 -3.02 -19.74
N SER A 224 15.24 -3.55 -20.94
CA SER A 224 15.25 -2.75 -22.17
C SER A 224 13.87 -2.24 -22.57
N THR A 225 12.78 -2.84 -22.07
CA THR A 225 11.40 -2.38 -22.31
C THR A 225 10.90 -1.47 -21.18
N HIS A 226 11.35 -1.72 -19.94
CA HIS A 226 10.96 -0.95 -18.75
C HIS A 226 12.21 -0.53 -17.97
N PRO A 227 12.90 0.54 -18.43
CA PRO A 227 14.17 0.97 -17.83
C PRO A 227 14.00 1.60 -16.44
N THR A 228 12.77 1.96 -16.05
CA THR A 228 12.45 2.56 -14.75
C THR A 228 11.90 1.54 -13.76
N ARG A 229 12.26 1.70 -12.48
CA ARG A 229 11.81 0.82 -11.40
C ARG A 229 10.34 1.03 -11.09
N LEU A 230 9.66 -0.05 -10.69
CA LEU A 230 8.27 -0.01 -10.27
C LEU A 230 8.18 0.64 -8.88
N LYS A 231 7.72 1.89 -8.82
CA LYS A 231 7.66 2.69 -7.57
C LYS A 231 6.33 3.39 -7.41
N VAL A 232 5.92 3.62 -6.17
CA VAL A 232 4.77 4.48 -5.84
C VAL A 232 5.11 5.91 -6.24
N PHE A 233 4.23 6.55 -7.00
CA PHE A 233 4.39 7.96 -7.35
C PHE A 233 4.26 8.81 -6.08
N ARG A 234 5.33 9.53 -5.75
CA ARG A 234 5.29 10.61 -4.77
C ARG A 234 5.47 11.90 -5.53
N ARG A 235 4.61 12.88 -5.28
CA ARG A 235 4.90 14.25 -5.73
C ARG A 235 6.02 14.72 -4.82
N ASP A 236 7.17 15.05 -5.37
CA ASP A 236 8.29 15.58 -4.59
C ASP A 236 7.77 16.79 -3.81
N LEU A 237 7.64 16.67 -2.49
CA LEU A 237 7.31 17.78 -1.60
C LEU A 237 8.58 18.62 -1.33
N GLU A 238 9.41 18.81 -2.35
CA GLU A 238 10.47 19.82 -2.36
C GLU A 238 9.85 21.14 -2.84
N GLY A 239 9.04 21.72 -1.98
CA GLY A 239 8.30 22.95 -2.25
C GLY A 239 7.39 23.27 -1.08
N GLY A 240 7.99 23.43 0.11
CA GLY A 240 7.29 23.98 1.26
C GLY A 240 6.66 25.33 0.91
N ILE A 241 5.41 25.51 1.30
CA ILE A 241 4.74 26.81 1.39
C ILE A 241 5.14 27.44 2.73
#